data_AF-A0A2S6NKD1-F1
#
_entry.id   AF-A0A2S6NKD1-F1
#
_cell.length_a   1.000
_cell.length_b   1.000
_cell.length_c   1.000
_cell.angle_alpha   90.00
_cell.angle_beta   90.00
_cell.angle_gamma   90.00
#
_symmetry.space_group_name_H-M   'P 1'
#
loop_
_entity.id
_entity.type
_entity.pdbx_description
1 polymer ?
#
loop_
_entity_poly.entity_id
_entity_poly.type
_entity_poly.pdbx_seq_one_letter_code
_entity_poly.pdbx_strand_id
1 'polypeptide(L)'
;MNDLYDTNIALWSEHQAALLRRRADGELVNDADFDWSNMAEEIADVGKSELNATLSQIDNILRHRLCLLGWPDAPAAGKWQPESREFHRQIHRHFTPSMTGGANPKISKATIAEAYAAAVDHCLAHMDTAPTQPLPAVCPWSLCDVLAAP
;
A
#
# COMPACT_ATOMS: atom_id res chain seq x y z
N MET A 1 1.82 -14.79 26.64
CA MET A 1 0.54 -14.41 26.01
C MET A 1 -0.13 -13.44 26.95
N ASN A 2 -0.30 -12.21 26.47
CA ASN A 2 -0.89 -11.12 27.24
C ASN A 2 -2.38 -11.13 26.90
N ASP A 3 -3.21 -11.57 27.84
CA ASP A 3 -4.65 -11.80 27.61
C ASP A 3 -5.33 -10.57 27.00
N LEU A 4 -4.89 -9.36 27.38
CA LEU A 4 -5.43 -8.13 26.82
C LEU A 4 -5.03 -7.88 25.36
N TYR A 5 -3.82 -8.24 24.95
CA TYR A 5 -3.38 -8.13 23.55
C TYR A 5 -4.21 -9.06 22.66
N ASP A 6 -4.36 -10.32 23.08
CA ASP A 6 -5.04 -11.36 22.31
C ASP A 6 -6.57 -11.14 22.24
N THR A 7 -7.17 -10.56 23.28
CA THR A 7 -8.64 -10.39 23.37
C THR A 7 -9.15 -8.99 23.09
N ASN A 8 -8.32 -7.95 23.29
CA ASN A 8 -8.71 -6.56 23.13
C ASN A 8 -7.52 -5.66 22.73
N ILE A 9 -7.04 -5.87 21.50
CA ILE A 9 -5.91 -5.13 20.92
C ILE A 9 -6.05 -3.61 21.01
N ALA A 10 -7.28 -3.08 20.87
CA ALA A 10 -7.53 -1.65 20.96
C ALA A 10 -7.21 -1.13 22.37
N LEU A 11 -7.79 -1.75 23.40
CA LEU A 11 -7.53 -1.37 24.79
C LEU A 11 -6.06 -1.60 25.19
N TRP A 12 -5.45 -2.69 24.73
CA TRP A 12 -4.02 -2.94 24.91
C TRP A 12 -3.18 -1.81 24.32
N SER A 13 -3.45 -1.40 23.08
CA SER A 13 -2.66 -0.38 22.38
C SER A 13 -2.78 0.99 23.05
N GLU A 14 -3.98 1.37 23.48
CA GLU A 14 -4.24 2.61 24.23
C GLU A 14 -3.48 2.61 25.55
N HIS A 15 -3.49 1.48 26.27
CA HIS A 15 -2.77 1.32 27.54
C HIS A 15 -1.26 1.44 27.37
N GLN A 16 -0.66 0.68 26.43
CA GLN A 16 0.78 0.72 26.18
C GLN A 16 1.22 2.13 25.70
N ALA A 17 0.42 2.79 24.87
CA ALA A 17 0.69 4.18 24.45
C ALA A 17 0.63 5.17 25.63
N ALA A 18 -0.31 4.99 26.57
CA ALA A 18 -0.38 5.82 27.78
C ALA A 18 0.85 5.63 28.68
N LEU A 19 1.32 4.39 28.87
CA LEU A 19 2.55 4.10 29.62
C LEU A 19 3.77 4.75 28.98
N LEU A 20 3.91 4.68 27.65
CA LEU A 20 5.01 5.32 26.92
C LEU A 20 5.02 6.84 27.11
N ARG A 21 3.85 7.49 27.04
CA ARG A 21 3.73 8.95 27.25
C ARG A 21 4.14 9.33 28.67
N ARG A 22 3.62 8.64 29.69
CA ARG A 22 4.00 8.88 31.10
C ARG A 22 5.49 8.71 31.35
N ARG A 23 6.10 7.66 30.77
CA ARG A 23 7.55 7.45 30.84
C ARG A 23 8.34 8.57 30.14
N ALA A 24 7.86 9.05 28.99
CA ALA A 24 8.47 10.18 28.30
C ALA A 24 8.37 11.50 29.09
N ASP A 25 7.29 11.66 29.87
CA ASP A 25 7.08 12.79 30.79
C ASP A 25 7.88 12.68 32.10
N GLY A 26 8.65 11.60 32.27
CA GLY A 26 9.55 11.39 33.41
C GLY A 26 8.90 10.73 34.62
N GLU A 27 7.67 10.20 34.49
CA GLU A 27 7.05 9.43 35.56
C GLU A 27 7.76 8.09 35.78
N LEU A 28 7.82 7.64 37.04
CA LEU A 28 8.26 6.29 37.38
C LEU A 28 7.16 5.29 36.99
N VAL A 29 7.37 4.62 35.86
CA VAL A 29 6.53 3.52 35.37
C VAL A 29 7.30 2.21 35.54
N ASN A 30 6.62 1.15 35.97
CA ASN A 30 7.25 -0.15 36.13
C ASN A 30 7.57 -0.75 34.76
N ASP A 31 8.81 -1.21 34.55
CA ASP A 31 9.22 -1.78 33.27
C ASP A 31 8.45 -3.06 32.92
N ALA A 32 7.97 -3.78 33.94
CA ALA A 32 7.15 -4.99 33.79
C ALA A 32 5.75 -4.72 33.20
N ASP A 33 5.26 -3.47 33.20
CA ASP A 33 3.97 -3.12 32.62
C ASP A 33 4.05 -2.95 31.09
N PHE A 34 5.27 -2.81 30.55
CA PHE A 34 5.51 -2.68 29.11
C PHE A 34 5.58 -4.03 28.42
N ASP A 35 4.79 -4.16 27.35
CA ASP A 35 4.82 -5.33 26.48
C ASP A 35 5.77 -5.10 25.29
N TRP A 36 7.07 -5.06 25.58
CA TRP A 36 8.11 -4.66 24.61
C TRP A 36 8.10 -5.45 23.31
N SER A 37 7.84 -6.76 23.38
CA SER A 37 7.83 -7.63 22.21
C SER A 37 6.69 -7.26 21.28
N ASN A 38 5.46 -7.18 21.81
CA ASN A 38 4.30 -6.86 21.00
C ASN A 38 4.35 -5.40 20.49
N MET A 39 4.82 -4.44 21.31
CA MET A 39 5.01 -3.06 20.84
C MET A 39 6.00 -2.95 19.69
N ALA A 40 7.12 -3.68 19.73
CA ALA A 40 8.12 -3.65 18.68
C ALA A 40 7.55 -4.17 17.35
N GLU A 41 6.78 -5.25 17.39
CA GLU A 41 6.10 -5.80 16.21
C GLU A 41 5.05 -4.82 15.66
N GLU A 42 4.19 -4.27 16.52
CA GLU A 42 3.16 -3.31 16.09
C GLU A 42 3.75 -2.05 15.45
N ILE A 43 4.86 -1.52 16.00
CA ILE A 43 5.56 -0.38 15.39
C ILE A 43 6.15 -0.74 14.02
N ALA A 44 6.72 -1.95 13.88
CA ALA A 44 7.23 -2.42 12.60
C ALA A 44 6.11 -2.62 11.57
N ASP A 45 4.97 -3.15 12.02
CA ASP A 45 3.81 -3.43 11.19
C ASP A 45 3.10 -2.17 10.72
N VAL A 46 3.06 -1.08 11.50
CA VAL A 46 2.54 0.22 11.03
C VAL A 46 3.24 0.66 9.74
N GLY A 47 4.57 0.66 9.73
CA GLY A 47 5.33 1.08 8.54
C GLY A 47 5.13 0.16 7.34
N LYS A 48 5.06 -1.15 7.59
CA LYS A 48 4.80 -2.17 6.56
C LYS A 48 3.39 -2.07 5.99
N SER A 49 2.39 -1.81 6.83
CA SER A 49 0.99 -1.65 6.46
C SER A 49 0.79 -0.47 5.51
N GLU A 50 1.33 0.71 5.85
CA GLU A 50 1.25 1.91 4.99
C GLU A 50 1.93 1.71 3.63
N LEU A 51 3.09 1.03 3.62
CA LEU A 51 3.80 0.68 2.40
C LEU A 51 2.97 -0.28 1.53
N ASN A 52 2.44 -1.35 2.12
CA ASN A 52 1.64 -2.35 1.42
C ASN A 52 0.32 -1.76 0.90
N ALA A 53 -0.33 -0.90 1.68
CA ALA A 53 -1.51 -0.16 1.26
C ALA A 53 -1.20 0.67 0.01
N THR A 54 -0.09 1.42 0.01
CA THR A 54 0.36 2.21 -1.15
C THR A 54 0.64 1.33 -2.37
N LEU A 55 1.39 0.24 -2.20
CA LEU A 55 1.72 -0.70 -3.29
C LEU A 55 0.48 -1.35 -3.89
N SER A 56 -0.50 -1.70 -3.06
CA SER A 56 -1.75 -2.32 -3.52
C SER A 56 -2.55 -1.37 -4.42
N GLN A 57 -2.55 -0.06 -4.11
CA GLN A 57 -3.21 0.93 -4.96
C GLN A 57 -2.44 1.19 -6.26
N ILE A 58 -1.10 1.16 -6.21
CA ILE A 58 -0.25 1.22 -7.40
C ILE A 58 -0.59 0.06 -8.35
N ASP A 59 -0.67 -1.16 -7.82
CA ASP A 59 -1.05 -2.34 -8.59
C ASP A 59 -2.42 -2.16 -9.25
N ASN A 60 -3.41 -1.69 -8.49
CA ASN A 60 -4.76 -1.47 -9.01
C ASN A 60 -4.80 -0.41 -10.13
N ILE A 61 -4.05 0.69 -9.97
CA ILE A 61 -3.93 1.72 -11.01
C ILE A 61 -3.29 1.13 -12.28
N LEU A 62 -2.20 0.37 -12.14
CA LEU A 62 -1.53 -0.26 -13.28
C LEU A 62 -2.46 -1.25 -13.99
N ARG A 63 -3.21 -2.07 -13.25
CA ARG A 63 -4.23 -2.98 -13.80
C ARG A 63 -5.27 -2.20 -14.59
N HIS A 64 -5.86 -1.16 -14.02
CA HIS A 64 -6.89 -0.38 -14.71
C HIS A 64 -6.36 0.34 -15.95
N ARG A 65 -5.16 0.92 -15.88
CA ARG A 65 -4.51 1.53 -17.05
C ARG A 65 -4.23 0.51 -18.16
N LEU A 66 -3.75 -0.68 -17.80
CA LEU A 66 -3.49 -1.76 -18.76
C LEU A 66 -4.77 -2.30 -19.38
N CYS A 67 -5.78 -2.55 -18.55
CA CYS A 67 -7.05 -3.05 -19.01
C CYS A 67 -7.77 -2.00 -19.90
N LEU A 68 -7.67 -0.69 -19.61
CA LEU A 68 -8.14 0.37 -20.51
C LEU A 68 -7.35 0.44 -21.83
N LEU A 69 -6.04 0.20 -21.79
CA LEU A 69 -5.19 0.22 -22.98
C LEU A 69 -5.52 -0.98 -23.89
N GLY A 70 -5.56 -2.19 -23.33
CA GLY A 70 -5.80 -3.42 -24.08
C GLY A 70 -7.26 -3.64 -24.47
N TRP A 71 -8.22 -3.17 -23.66
CA TRP A 71 -9.65 -3.43 -23.85
C TRP A 71 -10.49 -2.16 -23.61
N PRO A 72 -10.28 -1.10 -24.39
CA PRO A 72 -11.00 0.17 -24.22
C PRO A 72 -12.52 0.03 -24.33
N ASP A 73 -13.00 -0.95 -25.10
CA ASP A 73 -14.43 -1.20 -25.35
C ASP A 73 -15.04 -2.24 -24.39
N ALA A 74 -14.28 -2.69 -23.38
CA ALA A 74 -14.80 -3.62 -22.39
C ALA A 74 -16.02 -3.02 -21.65
N PRO A 75 -17.05 -3.83 -21.31
CA PRO A 75 -18.20 -3.33 -20.56
C PRO A 75 -17.84 -2.62 -19.24
N ALA A 76 -16.71 -2.99 -18.63
CA ALA A 76 -16.20 -2.41 -17.39
C ALA A 76 -15.36 -1.14 -17.58
N ALA A 77 -14.99 -0.76 -18.82
CA ALA A 77 -14.07 0.36 -19.09
C ALA A 77 -14.54 1.69 -18.49
N GLY A 78 -15.86 1.94 -18.48
CA GLY A 78 -16.44 3.14 -17.87
C GLY A 78 -16.25 3.25 -16.35
N LYS A 79 -15.92 2.15 -15.65
CA LYS A 79 -15.74 2.11 -14.18
C LYS A 79 -14.27 2.24 -13.76
N TRP A 80 -13.35 1.72 -14.58
CA TRP A 80 -11.92 1.70 -14.25
C TRP A 80 -11.31 3.09 -14.06
N GLN A 81 -11.76 4.08 -14.82
CA GLN A 81 -11.34 5.48 -14.67
C GLN A 81 -11.79 6.10 -13.32
N PRO A 82 -13.09 6.07 -12.96
CA PRO A 82 -13.54 6.44 -11.61
C PRO A 82 -12.83 5.71 -10.47
N GLU A 83 -12.64 4.40 -10.59
CA GLU A 83 -11.97 3.59 -9.55
C GLU A 83 -10.49 3.98 -9.42
N SER A 84 -9.81 4.29 -10.53
CA SER A 84 -8.42 4.77 -10.49
C SER A 84 -8.28 6.06 -9.67
N ARG A 85 -9.23 6.99 -9.77
CA ARG A 85 -9.24 8.22 -8.95
C ARG A 85 -9.35 7.91 -7.46
N GLU A 86 -10.16 6.92 -7.10
CA GLU A 86 -10.27 6.46 -5.71
C GLU A 86 -8.96 5.82 -5.23
N PHE A 87 -8.29 5.02 -6.06
CA PHE A 87 -6.97 4.46 -5.73
C PHE A 87 -5.92 5.56 -5.52
N HIS A 88 -5.90 6.60 -6.36
CA HIS A 88 -5.04 7.78 -6.14
C HIS A 88 -5.36 8.49 -4.84
N ARG A 89 -6.63 8.62 -4.48
CA ARG A 89 -7.04 9.19 -3.19
C ARG A 89 -6.53 8.36 -2.00
N GLN A 90 -6.45 7.04 -2.14
CA GLN A 90 -5.89 6.16 -1.12
C GLN A 90 -4.36 6.25 -1.09
N ILE A 91 -3.68 6.32 -2.24
CA ILE A 91 -2.24 6.62 -2.30
C ILE A 91 -1.95 7.92 -1.56
N HIS A 92 -2.72 8.99 -1.79
CA HIS A 92 -2.52 10.27 -1.08
C HIS A 92 -2.64 10.15 0.44
N ARG A 93 -3.40 9.18 0.97
CA ARG A 93 -3.54 8.98 2.42
C ARG A 93 -2.36 8.25 3.05
N HIS A 94 -1.81 7.27 2.33
CA HIS A 94 -0.80 6.35 2.87
C HIS A 94 0.63 6.66 2.43
N PHE A 95 0.78 7.32 1.28
CA PHE A 95 2.08 7.62 0.71
C PHE A 95 2.82 8.68 1.53
N THR A 96 4.11 8.43 1.76
CA THR A 96 5.04 9.42 2.30
C THR A 96 6.25 9.58 1.37
N PRO A 97 6.87 10.77 1.27
CA PRO A 97 8.04 10.97 0.42
C PRO A 97 9.20 10.01 0.71
N SER A 98 9.36 9.58 1.96
CA SER A 98 10.37 8.59 2.36
C SER A 98 10.19 7.21 1.73
N MET A 99 9.00 6.86 1.21
CA MET A 99 8.81 5.60 0.49
C MET A 99 9.59 5.56 -0.82
N THR A 100 9.85 6.72 -1.44
CA THR A 100 10.49 6.82 -2.77
C THR A 100 11.84 7.53 -2.75
N GLY A 101 12.13 8.28 -1.68
CA GLY A 101 13.38 9.01 -1.51
C GLY A 101 14.38 8.33 -0.57
N GLY A 102 15.58 8.92 -0.49
CA GLY A 102 16.65 8.50 0.42
C GLY A 102 17.58 7.42 -0.15
N ALA A 103 18.49 6.92 0.69
CA ALA A 103 19.50 5.94 0.30
C ALA A 103 18.96 4.52 0.07
N ASN A 104 17.75 4.22 0.55
CA ASN A 104 17.11 2.91 0.41
C ASN A 104 15.60 3.06 0.16
N PRO A 105 15.19 3.49 -1.05
CA PRO A 105 13.79 3.68 -1.38
C PRO A 105 13.04 2.34 -1.37
N LYS A 106 11.83 2.34 -0.80
CA LYS A 106 10.97 1.16 -0.73
C LYS A 106 10.15 0.94 -2.00
N ILE A 107 9.82 2.04 -2.68
CA ILE A 107 9.15 2.06 -3.97
C ILE A 107 10.12 2.68 -4.98
N SER A 108 10.53 1.88 -5.95
CA SER A 108 11.52 2.26 -6.95
C SER A 108 11.00 2.02 -8.37
N LYS A 109 11.80 2.38 -9.38
CA LYS A 109 11.50 2.03 -10.78
C LYS A 109 11.36 0.51 -10.97
N ALA A 110 12.16 -0.29 -10.26
CA ALA A 110 12.09 -1.75 -10.34
C ALA A 110 10.75 -2.26 -9.78
N THR A 111 10.31 -1.70 -8.64
CA THR A 111 9.01 -2.01 -8.04
C THR A 111 7.86 -1.77 -9.01
N ILE A 112 7.89 -0.65 -9.75
CA ILE A 112 6.87 -0.35 -10.78
C ILE A 112 6.94 -1.31 -11.96
N ALA A 113 8.13 -1.74 -12.38
CA ALA A 113 8.28 -2.70 -13.46
C ALA A 113 7.74 -4.09 -13.09
N GLU A 114 7.99 -4.54 -11.86
CA GLU A 114 7.46 -5.79 -11.31
C GLU A 114 5.94 -5.75 -11.17
N ALA A 115 5.40 -4.67 -10.59
CA ALA A 115 3.97 -4.45 -10.48
C ALA A 115 3.27 -4.42 -11.85
N TYR A 116 3.90 -3.79 -12.85
CA TYR A 116 3.40 -3.78 -14.22
C TYR A 116 3.34 -5.17 -14.82
N ALA A 117 4.40 -5.98 -14.69
CA ALA A 117 4.42 -7.34 -15.20
C ALA A 117 3.30 -8.19 -14.57
N ALA A 118 3.14 -8.10 -13.25
CA ALA A 118 2.06 -8.78 -12.53
C ALA A 118 0.66 -8.29 -12.96
N ALA A 119 0.51 -7.01 -13.28
CA ALA A 119 -0.74 -6.44 -13.78
C ALA A 119 -1.06 -6.92 -15.21
N VAL A 120 -0.06 -7.06 -16.09
CA VAL A 120 -0.22 -7.66 -17.42
C VAL A 120 -0.75 -9.08 -17.30
N ASP A 121 -0.07 -9.93 -16.51
CA ASP A 121 -0.46 -11.32 -16.30
C ASP A 121 -1.90 -11.42 -15.77
N HIS A 122 -2.26 -10.55 -14.83
CA HIS A 122 -3.61 -10.52 -14.30
C HIS A 122 -4.67 -10.09 -15.31
N CYS A 123 -4.46 -9.01 -16.07
CA CYS A 123 -5.43 -8.61 -17.10
C CYS A 123 -5.57 -9.74 -18.14
N LEU A 124 -4.47 -10.38 -18.58
CA LEU A 124 -4.54 -11.50 -19.51
C LEU A 124 -5.28 -12.73 -18.95
N ALA A 125 -5.18 -13.00 -17.65
CA ALA A 125 -5.85 -14.13 -17.01
C ALA A 125 -7.35 -13.90 -16.74
N HIS A 126 -7.79 -12.65 -16.58
CA HIS A 126 -9.16 -12.32 -16.15
C HIS A 126 -10.03 -11.68 -17.23
N MET A 127 -9.46 -11.26 -18.36
CA MET A 127 -10.23 -10.74 -19.49
C MET A 127 -10.65 -11.89 -20.41
N ASP A 128 -11.93 -11.94 -20.77
CA ASP A 128 -12.51 -13.02 -21.60
C ASP A 128 -12.03 -13.03 -23.06
N THR A 129 -11.33 -11.97 -23.48
CA THR A 129 -10.90 -11.77 -24.87
C THR A 129 -9.44 -11.37 -24.92
N ALA A 130 -8.77 -11.63 -26.04
CA ALA A 130 -7.47 -11.05 -26.31
C ALA A 130 -7.58 -9.52 -26.37
N PRO A 131 -6.53 -8.78 -25.98
CA PRO A 131 -6.55 -7.33 -26.03
C PRO A 131 -6.72 -6.86 -27.49
N THR A 132 -7.60 -5.89 -27.71
CA THR A 132 -7.86 -5.28 -29.02
C THR A 132 -6.76 -4.30 -29.44
N GLN A 133 -5.96 -3.82 -28.48
CA GLN A 133 -4.75 -3.05 -28.72
C GLN A 133 -3.53 -3.74 -28.08
N PRO A 134 -2.34 -3.69 -28.71
CA PRO A 134 -1.17 -4.36 -28.17
C PRO A 134 -0.73 -3.77 -26.82
N LEU A 135 -0.49 -4.64 -25.84
CA LEU A 135 0.07 -4.25 -24.56
C LEU A 135 1.59 -4.00 -24.70
N PRO A 136 2.13 -2.89 -24.16
CA PRO A 136 3.56 -2.62 -24.21
C PRO A 136 4.38 -3.71 -23.50
N ALA A 137 5.51 -4.12 -24.10
CA ALA A 137 6.41 -5.10 -23.50
C ALA A 137 7.13 -4.58 -22.24
N VAL A 138 7.19 -3.27 -22.05
CA VAL A 138 7.77 -2.60 -20.89
C VAL A 138 6.79 -1.57 -20.35
N CYS A 139 6.81 -1.35 -19.03
CA CYS A 139 5.93 -0.37 -18.39
C CYS A 139 6.11 1.02 -19.01
N PRO A 140 5.06 1.63 -19.60
CA PRO A 140 5.16 2.95 -20.22
C PRO A 140 5.06 4.09 -19.21
N TRP A 141 4.68 3.81 -17.95
CA TRP A 141 4.48 4.80 -16.91
C TRP A 141 5.67 4.82 -15.95
N SER A 142 6.20 6.01 -15.69
CA SER A 142 7.14 6.21 -14.60
C SER A 142 6.44 6.14 -13.25
N LEU A 143 7.23 6.01 -12.17
CA LEU A 143 6.70 6.13 -10.80
C LEU A 143 5.95 7.45 -10.61
N CYS A 144 6.48 8.56 -11.13
CA CYS A 144 5.81 9.86 -11.05
C CYS A 144 4.46 9.84 -11.78
N ASP A 145 4.38 9.21 -12.95
CA ASP A 145 3.12 9.10 -13.70
C ASP A 145 2.08 8.24 -12.98
N VAL A 146 2.52 7.21 -12.26
CA VAL A 146 1.62 6.34 -11.47
C VAL A 146 1.10 7.09 -10.24
N LEU A 147 1.95 7.86 -9.58
CA LEU A 147 1.58 8.65 -8.38
C LEU A 147 0.76 9.90 -8.73
N ALA A 148 0.93 10.47 -9.92
CA ALA A 148 0.13 11.58 -10.39
C ALA A 148 -1.33 11.14 -10.64
N ALA A 149 -2.27 11.89 -10.06
CA ALA A 149 -3.69 11.70 -10.34
C ALA A 149 -3.98 11.99 -11.83
N PRO A 150 -4.94 11.26 -12.45
CA PRO A 150 -5.33 11.44 -13.85
C PRO A 150 -6.01 12.77 -14.12
#